data_AF-A0A2P1BNL2-F1
#
_entry.id   AF-A0A2P1BNL2-F1
#
_cell.length_a   1.000
_cell.length_b   1.000
_cell.length_c   1.000
_cell.angle_alpha   90.00
_cell.angle_beta   90.00
_cell.angle_gamma   90.00
#
_symmetry.space_group_name_H-M   'P 1'
#
loop_
_entity.id
_entity.type
_entity.pdbx_description
1 polymer ?
#
loop_
_entity_poly.entity_id
_entity_poly.type
_entity_poly.pdbx_seq_one_letter_code
_entity_poly.pdbx_strand_id
1 'polypeptide(L)'
;MHHDLKHRIQAMRDKLEGRALSLKFRVARNFVTLPECRRLVELADVRETDRILEPSAGTGAILQAIRDAVPGRSVTPWSCTPG
;
A
#
# COMPACT_ATOMS: atom_id res chain seq x y z
N MET A 1 17.39 -44.07 -13.92
CA MET A 1 17.80 -42.64 -13.78
C MET A 1 16.65 -41.65 -13.63
N HIS A 2 15.44 -41.91 -14.16
CA HIS A 2 14.31 -40.95 -14.13
C HIS A 2 13.66 -40.75 -12.73
N HIS A 3 13.80 -41.73 -11.82
CA HIS A 3 13.23 -41.65 -10.48
C HIS A 3 14.05 -40.77 -9.51
N ASP A 4 15.37 -40.68 -9.70
CA ASP A 4 16.24 -39.93 -8.79
C ASP A 4 15.98 -38.41 -8.85
N LEU A 5 15.81 -37.87 -10.05
CA LEU A 5 15.50 -36.45 -10.24
C LEU A 5 14.13 -36.08 -9.65
N LYS A 6 13.12 -36.93 -9.85
CA LYS A 6 11.78 -36.73 -9.27
C LYS A 6 11.82 -36.73 -7.75
N HIS A 7 12.56 -37.67 -7.15
CA HIS A 7 12.74 -37.72 -5.69
C HIS A 7 13.46 -36.49 -5.15
N ARG A 8 14.49 -36.00 -5.86
CA ARG A 8 15.23 -34.80 -5.45
C ARG A 8 14.40 -33.53 -5.57
N ILE A 9 13.60 -33.39 -6.62
CA ILE A 9 12.66 -32.27 -6.79
C ILE A 9 11.60 -32.30 -5.68
N GLN A 10 11.05 -33.47 -5.37
CA GLN A 10 10.05 -33.59 -4.30
C GLN A 10 10.65 -33.29 -2.92
N ALA A 11 11.84 -33.81 -2.62
CA ALA A 11 12.54 -33.48 -1.37
C ALA A 11 12.88 -31.98 -1.25
N MET A 12 13.12 -31.29 -2.36
CA MET A 12 13.28 -29.83 -2.37
C MET A 12 11.94 -29.11 -2.13
N ARG A 13 10.85 -29.57 -2.75
CA ARG A 13 9.51 -29.02 -2.53
C ARG A 13 9.07 -29.15 -1.07
N ASP A 14 9.23 -30.34 -0.48
CA ASP A 14 8.86 -30.60 0.92
C ASP A 14 9.68 -29.71 1.88
N LYS A 15 10.96 -29.48 1.58
CA LYS A 15 11.82 -28.53 2.33
C LYS A 15 11.38 -27.08 2.16
N LEU A 16 10.84 -26.70 1.00
CA LEU A 16 10.35 -25.35 0.73
C LEU A 16 8.96 -25.11 1.33
N GLU A 17 8.08 -26.12 1.36
CA GLU A 17 6.78 -26.05 2.06
C GLU A 17 6.97 -26.04 3.58
N GLY A 18 7.85 -26.87 4.13
CA GLY A 18 8.22 -26.82 5.56
C GLY A 18 8.95 -25.53 5.96
N ARG A 19 9.50 -24.80 4.97
CA ARG A 19 10.09 -23.46 5.10
C ARG A 19 9.25 -22.39 4.43
N ALA A 20 7.96 -22.64 4.18
CA ALA A 20 7.04 -21.61 3.78
C ALA A 20 6.87 -20.71 5.00
N LEU A 21 7.86 -19.84 5.19
CA LEU A 21 7.73 -18.57 5.85
C LEU A 21 6.67 -17.86 5.02
N SER A 22 5.40 -18.12 5.34
CA SER A 22 4.38 -17.11 5.20
C SER A 22 4.85 -15.99 6.12
N LEU A 23 5.78 -15.19 5.61
CA LEU A 23 6.14 -13.93 6.19
C LEU A 23 4.88 -13.10 5.98
N LYS A 24 3.93 -13.26 6.91
CA LYS A 24 2.80 -12.37 7.07
C LYS A 24 3.45 -11.06 7.43
N PHE A 25 3.84 -10.31 6.41
CA PHE A 25 4.32 -8.96 6.57
C PHE A 25 3.10 -8.22 7.05
N ARG A 26 2.97 -8.09 8.38
CA ARG A 26 2.22 -6.99 8.95
C ARG A 26 3.03 -5.78 8.53
N VAL A 27 2.71 -5.24 7.36
CA VAL A 27 3.05 -3.86 7.04
C VAL A 27 2.45 -3.10 8.21
N ALA A 28 3.29 -2.67 9.14
CA ALA A 28 2.87 -1.67 10.09
C ALA A 28 2.43 -0.50 9.20
N ARG A 29 1.11 -0.36 9.03
CA ARG A 29 0.55 0.78 8.32
C ARG A 29 0.82 1.95 9.24
N ASN A 30 1.95 2.60 9.02
CA ASN A 30 2.28 3.85 9.68
C ASN A 30 1.29 4.87 9.12
N PHE A 31 0.15 5.01 9.79
CA PHE A 31 -0.83 6.03 9.45
C PHE A 31 -0.23 7.38 9.85
N VAL A 32 -0.01 8.24 8.85
CA VAL A 32 0.32 9.65 9.11
C VAL A 32 -0.85 10.34 9.80
N THR A 33 -0.52 11.15 10.80
CA THR A 33 -1.50 11.89 11.59
C THR A 33 -1.99 13.13 10.83
N LEU A 34 -3.11 13.72 11.25
CA LEU A 34 -3.68 14.88 10.58
C LEU A 34 -2.73 16.12 10.55
N PRO A 35 -1.97 16.44 11.62
CA PRO A 35 -1.00 17.54 11.57
C PRO A 35 0.10 17.32 10.52
N GLU A 36 0.62 16.10 10.41
CA GLU A 36 1.61 15.74 9.39
C GLU A 36 1.00 15.85 7.99
N CYS A 37 -0.23 15.36 7.81
CA CYS A 37 -0.96 15.49 6.55
C CYS A 37 -1.16 16.96 6.14
N ARG A 38 -1.51 17.85 7.09
CA ARG A 38 -1.65 19.30 6.79
C ARG A 38 -0.33 19.90 6.32
N ARG A 39 0.78 19.56 6.97
CA ARG A 39 2.11 20.02 6.57
C ARG A 39 2.50 19.51 5.17
N LEU A 40 2.18 18.26 4.86
CA LEU A 40 2.43 17.70 3.53
C LEU A 40 1.62 18.42 2.44
N VAL A 41 0.35 18.74 2.70
CA VAL A 41 -0.51 19.47 1.76
C VAL A 41 -0.02 20.90 1.55
N GLU A 42 0.41 21.57 2.62
CA GLU A 42 1.02 22.90 2.55
C GLU A 42 2.28 22.88 1.69
N LEU A 43 3.21 21.94 1.94
CA LEU A 43 4.47 21.83 1.20
C LEU A 43 4.27 21.43 -0.26
N ALA A 44 3.23 20.66 -0.55
CA ALA A 44 2.87 20.27 -1.92
C ALA A 44 2.22 21.41 -2.71
N ASP A 45 1.89 22.54 -2.08
CA ASP A 45 1.22 23.69 -2.69
C ASP A 45 -0.02 23.28 -3.50
N VAL A 46 -0.87 22.45 -2.89
CA VAL A 46 -2.04 21.88 -3.58
C VAL A 46 -2.99 22.98 -4.02
N ARG A 47 -3.31 22.99 -5.32
CA ARG A 47 -4.19 23.97 -5.97
C ARG A 47 -5.46 23.33 -6.46
N GLU A 48 -6.48 24.16 -6.69
CA GLU A 48 -7.79 23.76 -7.19
C GLU A 48 -7.75 23.06 -8.56
N THR A 49 -6.74 23.35 -9.39
CA THR A 49 -6.57 22.74 -10.72
C THR A 49 -5.90 21.39 -10.73
N ASP A 50 -5.29 20.99 -9.62
CA ASP A 50 -4.51 19.75 -9.59
C ASP A 50 -5.40 18.51 -9.80
N ARG A 51 -4.81 17.37 -10.11
CA ARG A 51 -5.50 16.08 -10.10
C ARG A 51 -4.80 15.18 -9.08
N ILE A 52 -5.51 14.83 -8.02
CA ILE A 52 -4.94 14.05 -6.91
C ILE A 52 -5.55 12.66 -6.93
N LEU A 53 -4.68 11.67 -7.10
CA LEU A 53 -4.98 10.27 -6.88
C LEU A 53 -4.41 9.89 -5.52
N GLU A 54 -5.29 9.47 -4.61
CA GLU A 54 -4.88 8.97 -3.31
C GLU A 54 -5.11 7.45 -3.32
N PRO A 55 -4.03 6.65 -3.37
CA PRO A 55 -4.12 5.21 -3.29
C PRO A 55 -4.10 4.72 -1.84
N SER A 56 -5.11 3.94 -1.48
CA SER A 56 -5.19 3.26 -0.17
C SER A 56 -5.18 4.21 1.04
N ALA A 57 -6.07 5.21 1.03
CA ALA A 57 -6.21 6.31 1.99
C ALA A 57 -6.11 6.01 3.49
N GLY A 58 -6.14 4.73 3.88
CA GLY A 58 -6.04 4.34 5.26
C GLY A 58 -7.19 4.94 6.07
N THR A 59 -6.86 5.80 7.02
CA THR A 59 -7.83 6.54 7.85
C THR A 59 -8.44 7.76 7.14
N GLY A 60 -7.97 8.13 5.95
CA GLY A 60 -8.42 9.29 5.20
C GLY A 60 -7.87 10.62 5.70
N ALA A 61 -6.88 10.63 6.60
CA ALA A 61 -6.33 11.86 7.18
C ALA A 61 -5.79 12.84 6.13
N ILE A 62 -5.13 12.33 5.08
CA ILE A 62 -4.62 13.19 4.00
C ILE A 62 -5.73 13.71 3.09
N LEU A 63 -6.78 12.92 2.85
CA LEU A 63 -7.98 13.38 2.14
C LEU A 63 -8.66 14.51 2.88
N GLN A 64 -8.76 14.41 4.21
CA GLN A 64 -9.31 15.46 5.05
C GLN A 64 -8.44 16.71 4.98
N ALA A 65 -7.11 16.58 5.11
CA ALA A 65 -6.19 17.71 5.03
C ALA A 65 -6.29 18.45 3.67
N ILE A 66 -6.44 17.73 2.56
CA ILE A 66 -6.63 18.32 1.23
C ILE A 66 -7.95 19.10 1.15
N ARG A 67 -9.05 18.54 1.67
CA ARG A 67 -10.36 19.21 1.69
C ARG A 67 -10.38 20.44 2.59
N ASP A 68 -9.67 20.40 3.71
CA ASP A 68 -9.51 21.53 4.62
C ASP A 68 -8.73 22.67 3.91
N ALA A 69 -7.67 22.33 3.18
CA ALA A 69 -6.82 23.30 2.49
C ALA A 69 -7.47 23.88 1.23
N VAL A 70 -8.25 23.08 0.51
CA VAL A 70 -8.95 23.48 -0.72
C VAL A 70 -10.42 23.04 -0.66
N PRO A 71 -11.30 23.85 -0.06
CA PRO A 71 -12.72 23.54 0.07
C PRO A 71 -13.37 23.30 -1.30
N GLY A 72 -14.19 22.25 -1.41
CA GLY A 72 -14.88 21.89 -2.66
C GLY A 72 -14.07 20.97 -3.59
N ARG A 73 -12.82 20.65 -3.24
CA ARG A 73 -11.99 19.78 -4.07
C ARG A 73 -12.46 18.32 -4.05
N SER A 74 -12.73 17.77 -5.23
CA SER A 74 -12.89 16.33 -5.44
C SER A 74 -11.53 15.63 -5.40
N VAL A 75 -11.44 14.59 -4.56
CA VAL A 75 -10.30 13.67 -4.53
C VAL A 75 -10.85 12.30 -4.88
N THR A 76 -10.29 11.67 -5.91
CA THR A 76 -10.73 10.35 -6.36
C THR A 76 -9.99 9.29 -5.56
N PRO A 77 -10.67 8.51 -4.70
CA PRO A 77 -10.04 7.37 -4.04
C PRO A 77 -9.70 6.34 -5.12
N TRP A 78 -8.44 5.97 -5.24
CA TRP A 78 -8.01 4.97 -6.19
C TRP A 78 -7.61 3.69 -5.45
N SER A 79 -8.36 2.61 -5.61
CA SER A 79 -7.92 1.29 -5.14
C SER A 79 -7.14 0.60 -6.25
N CYS A 80 -5.84 0.37 -6.05
CA CYS A 80 -5.12 -0.59 -6.86
C CYS A 80 -5.63 -1.99 -6.50
N THR A 81 -6.61 -2.52 -7.24
CA THR A 81 -6.88 -3.96 -7.19
C THR A 81 -5.72 -4.68 -7.87
N PRO A 82 -5.03 -5.62 -7.19
CA PRO A 82 -4.07 -6.47 -7.87
C PRO A 82 -4.82 -7.31 -8.91
N GLY A 83 -4.37 -7.24 -10.17
CA GLY A 83 -4.81 -8.11 -11.26
C GLY A 83 -4.16 -9.49 -11.21
#